data_AF-A0A356K1X7-F1
#
_entry.id   AF-A0A356K1X7-F1
#
_cell.length_a   1.000
_cell.length_b   1.000
_cell.length_c   1.000
_cell.angle_alpha   90.00
_cell.angle_beta   90.00
_cell.angle_gamma   90.00
#
_symmetry.space_group_name_H-M   'P 1'
#
loop_
_entity.id
_entity.type
_entity.pdbx_description
1 polymer ?
#
loop_
_entity_poly.entity_id
_entity_poly.type
_entity_poly.pdbx_seq_one_letter_code
_entity_poly.pdbx_strand_id
1 'polypeptide(L)'
;MKKEFTLKIFEAFSIERWNDLVRPFEIIEMDKHAEKTVVAYIIAKYEENLGAKIDWEWLIYASLFDLLRKIQLCDIKSPVQTLIKNEYPEEYARLNEWVLERYKDLIDDKKLLKKFEFYLKDLSSFSAEKKELPLTVKIFRAAHKYSTLRELEMISPVNEIERLDSIRKELNADLQKYLDLRGLQLLITKQKPFEFLMRIEQLRFQTRWNQTPRVPR
;
A
#
# COMPACT_ATOMS: atom_id res chain seq x y z
N MET A 1 -3.51 -20.97 -12.01
CA MET A 1 -3.07 -19.56 -12.15
C MET A 1 -2.16 -19.50 -13.35
N LYS A 2 -2.44 -18.62 -14.32
CA LYS A 2 -1.59 -18.43 -15.52
C LYS A 2 -0.20 -17.96 -15.11
N LYS A 3 0.84 -18.48 -15.76
CA LYS A 3 2.24 -18.11 -15.50
C LYS A 3 2.44 -16.60 -15.70
N GLU A 4 1.79 -16.04 -16.70
CA GLU A 4 1.83 -14.63 -17.07
C GLU A 4 1.29 -13.74 -15.95
N PHE A 5 0.23 -14.15 -15.25
CA PHE A 5 -0.30 -13.40 -14.13
C PHE A 5 0.66 -13.40 -12.93
N THR A 6 1.30 -14.55 -12.65
CA THR A 6 2.34 -14.61 -11.62
C THR A 6 3.51 -13.71 -11.97
N LEU A 7 4.01 -13.76 -13.22
CA LEU A 7 5.07 -12.87 -13.68
C LEU A 7 4.67 -11.40 -13.58
N LYS A 8 3.41 -11.06 -13.87
CA LYS A 8 2.88 -9.71 -13.71
C LYS A 8 2.96 -9.22 -12.27
N ILE A 9 2.67 -10.06 -11.28
CA ILE A 9 2.83 -9.72 -9.85
C ILE A 9 4.32 -9.50 -9.51
N PHE A 10 5.22 -10.26 -10.12
CA PHE A 10 6.66 -10.13 -9.89
C PHE A 10 7.25 -8.82 -10.40
N GLU A 11 6.59 -8.12 -11.33
CA GLU A 11 7.03 -6.78 -11.77
C GLU A 11 7.10 -5.78 -10.60
N ALA A 12 6.33 -5.96 -9.52
CA ALA A 12 6.44 -5.13 -8.32
C ALA A 12 7.79 -5.22 -7.61
N PHE A 13 8.61 -6.24 -7.89
CA PHE A 13 9.99 -6.29 -7.39
C PHE A 13 10.93 -5.33 -8.13
N SER A 14 10.62 -4.97 -9.37
CA SER A 14 11.42 -4.05 -10.19
C SER A 14 10.94 -2.60 -10.12
N ILE A 15 9.82 -2.33 -9.45
CA ILE A 15 9.31 -0.97 -9.27
C ILE A 15 10.02 -0.34 -8.07
N GLU A 16 10.95 0.55 -8.37
CA GLU A 16 11.66 1.30 -7.35
C GLU A 16 10.84 2.49 -6.81
N ARG A 17 11.02 2.77 -5.53
CA ARG A 17 10.38 3.85 -4.79
C ARG A 17 11.43 4.84 -4.29
N TRP A 18 11.00 6.09 -4.06
CA TRP A 18 11.83 7.18 -3.55
C TRP A 18 13.04 7.51 -4.44
N ASN A 19 12.87 7.38 -5.76
CA ASN A 19 13.94 7.57 -6.77
C ASN A 19 14.44 9.02 -6.88
N ASP A 20 13.73 9.96 -6.27
CA ASP A 20 14.10 11.38 -6.16
C ASP A 20 14.88 11.71 -4.87
N LEU A 21 15.15 10.71 -4.03
CA LEU A 21 15.93 10.82 -2.79
C LEU A 21 17.14 9.87 -2.81
N VAL A 22 18.12 10.16 -1.97
CA VAL A 22 19.24 9.24 -1.71
C VAL A 22 18.71 8.04 -0.94
N ARG A 23 19.05 6.83 -1.37
CA ARG A 23 18.58 5.59 -0.74
C ARG A 23 19.78 4.71 -0.37
N PRO A 24 19.87 4.22 0.88
CA PRO A 24 20.97 3.37 1.30
C PRO A 24 20.82 1.89 0.87
N PHE A 25 19.65 1.53 0.32
CA PHE A 25 19.32 0.20 -0.19
C PHE A 25 18.19 0.31 -1.23
N GLU A 26 17.92 -0.77 -1.97
CA GLU A 26 16.80 -0.84 -2.92
C GLU A 26 15.46 -0.80 -2.18
N ILE A 27 14.68 0.25 -2.40
CA ILE A 27 13.32 0.36 -1.86
C ILE A 27 12.35 0.07 -2.99
N ILE A 28 11.63 -1.05 -2.89
CA ILE A 28 10.81 -1.57 -3.97
C ILE A 28 9.32 -1.66 -3.58
N GLU A 29 8.44 -1.59 -4.57
CA GLU A 29 6.98 -1.57 -4.34
C GLU A 29 6.48 -2.84 -3.66
N MET A 30 7.01 -4.01 -3.99
CA MET A 30 6.59 -5.24 -3.31
C MET A 30 6.87 -5.20 -1.80
N ASP A 31 8.05 -4.72 -1.39
CA ASP A 31 8.42 -4.67 0.03
C ASP A 31 7.54 -3.67 0.78
N LYS A 32 7.29 -2.50 0.18
CA LYS A 32 6.32 -1.52 0.69
C LYS A 32 4.91 -2.09 0.82
N HIS A 33 4.50 -2.87 -0.19
CA HIS A 33 3.18 -3.47 -0.22
C HIS A 33 3.03 -4.52 0.88
N ALA A 34 4.01 -5.42 1.03
CA ALA A 34 4.01 -6.44 2.07
C ALA A 34 3.95 -5.84 3.49
N GLU A 35 4.74 -4.81 3.77
CA GLU A 35 4.67 -4.13 5.07
C GLU A 35 3.33 -3.43 5.28
N LYS A 36 2.78 -2.76 4.26
CA LYS A 36 1.43 -2.19 4.34
C LYS A 36 0.41 -3.28 4.73
N THR A 37 0.49 -4.48 4.15
CA THR A 37 -0.40 -5.59 4.48
C THR A 37 -0.24 -6.04 5.93
N VAL A 38 1.00 -6.18 6.41
CA VAL A 38 1.30 -6.54 7.81
C VAL A 38 0.81 -5.46 8.78
N VAL A 39 1.06 -4.19 8.49
CA VAL A 39 0.57 -3.07 9.31
C VAL A 39 -0.95 -3.05 9.34
N ALA A 40 -1.61 -3.27 8.20
CA ALA A 40 -3.07 -3.36 8.14
C ALA A 40 -3.60 -4.50 9.01
N TYR A 41 -2.97 -5.68 8.96
CA TYR A 41 -3.29 -6.80 9.84
C TYR A 41 -3.11 -6.45 11.32
N ILE A 42 -1.97 -5.86 11.70
CA ILE A 42 -1.72 -5.44 13.09
C ILE A 42 -2.83 -4.51 13.57
N ILE A 43 -3.09 -3.43 12.83
CA ILE A 43 -4.10 -2.44 13.23
C ILE A 43 -5.47 -3.10 13.33
N ALA A 44 -5.87 -3.88 12.32
CA ALA A 44 -7.15 -4.59 12.31
C ALA A 44 -7.32 -5.55 13.48
N LYS A 45 -6.28 -6.32 13.85
CA LYS A 45 -6.35 -7.21 15.02
C LYS A 45 -6.55 -6.45 16.33
N TYR A 46 -5.95 -5.26 16.47
CA TYR A 46 -6.17 -4.43 17.65
C TYR A 46 -7.62 -3.90 17.72
N GLU A 47 -8.17 -3.44 16.60
CA GLU A 47 -9.58 -2.99 16.56
C GLU A 47 -10.55 -4.16 16.80
N GLU A 48 -10.28 -5.33 16.23
CA GLU A 48 -11.08 -6.55 16.45
C GLU A 48 -11.08 -6.97 17.92
N ASN A 49 -9.94 -6.88 18.60
CA ASN A 49 -9.84 -7.15 20.04
C ASN A 49 -10.60 -6.13 20.91
N LEU A 50 -10.90 -4.94 20.38
CA LEU A 50 -11.77 -3.94 21.00
C LEU A 50 -13.26 -4.16 20.66
N GLY A 51 -13.60 -5.22 19.94
CA GLY A 51 -14.97 -5.59 19.58
C GLY A 51 -15.43 -5.09 18.21
N ALA A 52 -14.55 -4.46 17.42
CA ALA A 52 -14.90 -4.04 16.07
C ALA A 52 -15.01 -5.23 15.10
N LYS A 53 -15.92 -5.15 14.13
CA LYS A 53 -16.00 -6.13 13.04
C LYS A 53 -15.07 -5.72 11.90
N ILE A 54 -14.15 -6.61 11.53
CA ILE A 54 -13.21 -6.40 10.42
C ILE A 54 -13.63 -7.28 9.23
N ASP A 55 -13.69 -6.67 8.05
CA ASP A 55 -13.85 -7.39 6.80
C ASP A 55 -12.47 -7.87 6.29
N TRP A 56 -12.04 -9.02 6.78
CA TRP A 56 -10.76 -9.62 6.41
C TRP A 56 -10.71 -10.01 4.93
N GLU A 57 -11.83 -10.45 4.37
CA GLU A 57 -11.93 -10.82 2.96
C GLU A 57 -11.66 -9.59 2.09
N TRP A 58 -12.34 -8.47 2.38
CA TRP A 58 -12.11 -7.21 1.70
C TRP A 58 -10.66 -6.75 1.87
N LEU A 59 -10.06 -6.84 3.06
CA LEU A 59 -8.68 -6.40 3.30
C LEU A 59 -7.67 -7.19 2.45
N ILE A 60 -7.85 -8.52 2.33
CA ILE A 60 -7.01 -9.39 1.49
C ILE A 60 -7.13 -9.00 0.02
N TYR A 61 -8.37 -8.88 -0.50
CA TYR A 61 -8.60 -8.49 -1.88
C TYR A 61 -8.12 -7.07 -2.18
N ALA A 62 -8.37 -6.12 -1.28
CA ALA A 62 -7.89 -4.75 -1.40
C ALA A 62 -6.36 -4.68 -1.45
N SER A 63 -5.66 -5.52 -0.68
CA SER A 63 -4.20 -5.65 -0.76
C SER A 63 -3.80 -6.09 -2.17
N LEU A 64 -4.32 -7.24 -2.65
CA LEU A 64 -4.00 -7.73 -3.98
C LEU A 64 -4.27 -6.69 -5.08
N PHE A 65 -5.45 -6.08 -5.07
CA PHE A 65 -5.87 -5.13 -6.10
C PHE A 65 -5.11 -3.80 -6.05
N ASP A 66 -4.75 -3.31 -4.86
CA ASP A 66 -3.87 -2.14 -4.72
C ASP A 66 -2.48 -2.40 -5.31
N LEU A 67 -1.94 -3.61 -5.15
CA LEU A 67 -0.67 -3.99 -5.77
C LEU A 67 -0.78 -4.03 -7.29
N LEU A 68 -1.79 -4.72 -7.83
CA LEU A 68 -2.01 -4.81 -9.28
C LEU A 68 -2.19 -3.42 -9.90
N ARG A 69 -3.01 -2.56 -9.28
CA ARG A 69 -3.19 -1.18 -9.74
C ARG A 69 -1.86 -0.42 -9.80
N LYS A 70 -1.00 -0.57 -8.79
CA LYS A 70 0.29 0.14 -8.77
C LYS A 70 1.30 -0.42 -9.75
N ILE A 71 1.32 -1.73 -9.97
CA ILE A 71 2.14 -2.33 -11.02
C ILE A 71 1.82 -1.68 -12.37
N GLN A 72 0.53 -1.46 -12.62
CA GLN A 72 0.10 -0.93 -13.91
C GLN A 72 0.17 0.60 -14.04
N LEU A 73 0.28 1.32 -12.92
CA LEU A 73 0.41 2.78 -12.86
C LEU A 73 1.80 3.25 -12.39
N CYS A 74 2.80 2.36 -12.45
CA CYS A 74 4.11 2.57 -11.82
C CYS A 74 4.84 3.84 -12.31
N ASP A 75 4.63 4.25 -13.55
CA ASP A 75 5.22 5.47 -14.13
C ASP A 75 4.60 6.78 -13.62
N ILE A 76 3.49 6.71 -12.86
CA ILE A 76 2.78 7.89 -12.35
C ILE A 76 3.05 8.06 -10.85
N LYS A 77 3.80 9.11 -10.49
CA LYS A 77 4.05 9.45 -9.08
C LYS A 77 2.75 9.64 -8.30
N SER A 78 2.75 9.28 -7.01
CA SER A 78 1.57 9.37 -6.15
C SER A 78 0.93 10.78 -6.10
N PRO A 79 1.67 11.90 -6.02
CA PRO A 79 1.07 13.23 -6.04
C PRO A 79 0.29 13.52 -7.33
N VAL A 80 0.79 13.04 -8.48
CA VAL A 80 0.11 13.18 -9.77
C VAL A 80 -1.16 12.34 -9.80
N GLN A 81 -1.14 11.11 -9.26
CA GLN A 81 -2.37 10.31 -9.14
C GLN A 81 -3.42 11.00 -8.26
N THR A 82 -3.00 11.65 -7.16
CA THR A 82 -3.88 12.43 -6.29
C THR A 82 -4.46 13.64 -7.02
N LEU A 83 -3.63 14.35 -7.80
CA LEU A 83 -4.07 15.48 -8.63
C LEU A 83 -5.14 15.04 -9.64
N ILE A 84 -4.87 13.99 -10.43
CA ILE A 84 -5.82 13.43 -11.41
C ILE A 84 -7.12 13.05 -10.72
N LYS A 85 -7.05 12.38 -9.56
CA LYS A 85 -8.25 11.99 -8.81
C LYS A 85 -9.11 13.19 -8.40
N ASN A 86 -8.49 14.28 -7.95
CA ASN A 86 -9.20 15.41 -7.36
C ASN A 86 -9.69 16.41 -8.40
N GLU A 87 -8.92 16.65 -9.46
CA GLU A 87 -9.18 17.67 -10.47
C GLU A 87 -9.82 17.09 -11.75
N TYR A 88 -9.60 15.81 -12.03
CA TYR A 88 -9.98 15.14 -13.28
C TYR A 88 -10.70 13.79 -13.00
N PRO A 89 -11.87 13.80 -12.36
CA PRO A 89 -12.53 12.58 -11.88
C PRO A 89 -12.97 11.64 -13.00
N GLU A 90 -13.34 12.18 -14.18
CA GLU A 90 -13.71 11.37 -15.34
C GLU A 90 -12.48 10.64 -15.89
N GLU A 91 -11.35 11.33 -16.00
CA GLU A 91 -10.07 10.76 -16.40
C GLU A 91 -9.56 9.74 -15.39
N TYR A 92 -9.77 9.98 -14.09
CA TYR A 92 -9.45 9.02 -13.04
C TYR A 92 -10.29 7.72 -13.18
N ALA A 93 -11.56 7.84 -13.54
CA ALA A 93 -12.42 6.68 -13.81
C ALA A 93 -11.94 5.91 -15.05
N ARG A 94 -11.64 6.61 -16.16
CA ARG A 94 -11.08 6.01 -17.38
C ARG A 94 -9.73 5.33 -17.13
N LEU A 95 -8.89 5.91 -16.28
CA LEU A 95 -7.62 5.32 -15.87
C LEU A 95 -7.82 3.98 -15.14
N ASN A 96 -8.81 3.92 -14.24
CA ASN A 96 -9.14 2.69 -13.52
C ASN A 96 -9.74 1.62 -14.47
N GLU A 97 -10.55 2.02 -15.44
CA GLU A 97 -11.05 1.11 -16.48
C GLU A 97 -9.90 0.54 -17.31
N TRP A 98 -8.97 1.40 -17.74
CA TRP A 98 -7.77 0.99 -18.46
C TRP A 98 -6.94 0.00 -17.64
N VAL A 99 -6.74 0.24 -16.33
CA VAL A 99 -6.05 -0.73 -15.45
C VAL A 99 -6.75 -2.08 -15.49
N LEU A 100 -8.07 -2.13 -15.34
CA LEU A 100 -8.84 -3.37 -15.36
C LEU A 100 -8.68 -4.13 -16.69
N GLU A 101 -8.67 -3.41 -17.82
CA GLU A 101 -8.47 -3.98 -19.15
C GLU A 101 -7.14 -4.72 -19.28
N ARG A 102 -6.06 -4.20 -18.70
CA ARG A 102 -4.73 -4.83 -18.72
C ARG A 102 -4.69 -6.21 -18.02
N TYR A 103 -5.68 -6.51 -17.18
CA TYR A 103 -5.77 -7.77 -16.44
C TYR A 103 -6.82 -8.74 -16.99
N LYS A 104 -7.68 -8.34 -17.93
CA LYS A 104 -8.75 -9.19 -18.48
C LYS A 104 -8.23 -10.50 -19.07
N ASP A 105 -7.12 -10.45 -19.79
CA ASP A 105 -6.54 -11.65 -20.44
C ASP A 105 -5.62 -12.46 -19.51
N LEU A 106 -5.16 -11.83 -18.41
CA LEU A 106 -4.27 -12.43 -17.42
C LEU A 106 -5.04 -13.19 -16.32
N ILE A 107 -6.25 -12.75 -15.99
CA ILE A 107 -7.08 -13.33 -14.93
C ILE A 107 -8.32 -14.00 -15.54
N ASP A 108 -8.29 -15.33 -15.66
CA ASP A 108 -9.44 -16.10 -16.18
C ASP A 108 -10.63 -16.15 -15.21
N ASP A 109 -10.38 -15.91 -13.92
CA ASP A 109 -11.42 -15.92 -12.89
C ASP A 109 -12.28 -14.66 -12.99
N LYS A 110 -13.46 -14.82 -13.61
CA LYS A 110 -14.47 -13.76 -13.75
C LYS A 110 -14.96 -13.21 -12.40
N LYS A 111 -15.00 -14.01 -11.33
CA LYS A 111 -15.39 -13.53 -9.99
C LYS A 111 -14.31 -12.63 -9.41
N LEU A 112 -13.05 -13.00 -9.57
CA LEU A 112 -11.92 -12.19 -9.13
C LEU A 112 -11.85 -10.87 -9.90
N LEU A 113 -12.01 -10.90 -11.23
CA LEU A 113 -12.07 -9.68 -12.05
C LEU A 113 -13.21 -8.77 -11.62
N LYS A 114 -14.40 -9.32 -11.34
CA LYS A 114 -15.53 -8.52 -10.87
C LYS A 114 -15.25 -7.87 -9.51
N LYS A 115 -14.60 -8.59 -8.57
CA LYS A 115 -14.14 -8.02 -7.29
C LYS A 115 -13.11 -6.89 -7.52
N PHE A 116 -12.21 -7.05 -8.50
CA PHE A 116 -11.23 -6.02 -8.84
C PHE A 116 -11.89 -4.77 -9.42
N GLU A 117 -12.84 -4.95 -10.34
CA GLU A 117 -13.65 -3.87 -10.89
C GLU A 117 -14.38 -3.09 -9.79
N PHE A 118 -15.04 -3.79 -8.86
CA PHE A 118 -15.70 -3.15 -7.72
C PHE A 118 -14.72 -2.34 -6.86
N TYR A 119 -13.55 -2.92 -6.55
CA TYR A 119 -12.51 -2.21 -5.79
C TYR A 119 -12.06 -0.92 -6.48
N LEU A 120 -11.83 -0.96 -7.80
CA LEU A 120 -11.40 0.20 -8.58
C LEU A 120 -12.49 1.28 -8.70
N LYS A 121 -13.75 0.88 -8.89
CA LYS A 121 -14.90 1.80 -8.92
C LYS A 121 -15.16 2.44 -7.56
N ASP A 122 -15.04 1.66 -6.50
CA ASP A 122 -15.16 2.17 -5.15
C ASP A 122 -14.03 3.20 -4.88
N LEU A 123 -12.79 2.98 -5.34
CA LEU A 123 -11.70 3.98 -5.26
C LEU A 123 -12.02 5.32 -5.95
N SER A 124 -12.77 5.32 -7.06
CA SER A 124 -13.24 6.53 -7.76
C SER A 124 -14.46 7.18 -7.13
N SER A 125 -15.34 6.39 -6.48
CA SER A 125 -16.63 6.86 -5.98
C SER A 125 -16.72 6.96 -4.46
N PHE A 126 -15.63 6.80 -3.72
CA PHE A 126 -15.60 7.04 -2.27
C PHE A 126 -15.62 8.54 -1.91
N SER A 127 -16.68 9.24 -2.32
CA SER A 127 -17.22 10.37 -1.57
C SER A 127 -18.01 9.79 -0.39
N ALA A 128 -17.51 10.01 0.83
CA ALA A 128 -18.15 10.05 2.16
C ALA A 128 -19.44 9.25 2.55
N GLU A 129 -20.13 8.46 1.71
CA GLU A 129 -21.55 8.14 1.92
C GLU A 129 -21.91 6.65 2.05
N LYS A 130 -21.01 5.68 1.85
CA LYS A 130 -21.32 4.26 2.10
C LYS A 130 -20.99 3.83 3.53
N LYS A 131 -22.04 3.59 4.33
CA LYS A 131 -22.03 3.38 5.80
C LYS A 131 -21.56 2.00 6.33
N GLU A 132 -21.29 0.98 5.50
CA GLU A 132 -21.05 -0.39 6.02
C GLU A 132 -19.64 -0.99 5.86
N LEU A 133 -18.70 -0.30 5.20
CA LEU A 133 -17.26 -0.66 5.20
C LEU A 133 -16.27 0.40 5.78
N PRO A 134 -16.65 1.43 6.57
CA PRO A 134 -15.72 2.54 6.84
C PRO A 134 -14.45 2.14 7.59
N LEU A 135 -14.54 1.24 8.57
CA LEU A 135 -13.41 0.94 9.45
C LEU A 135 -12.30 0.15 8.75
N THR A 136 -12.62 -0.96 8.07
CA THR A 136 -11.62 -1.75 7.33
C THR A 136 -10.89 -0.91 6.28
N VAL A 137 -11.63 -0.07 5.55
CA VAL A 137 -11.06 0.87 4.57
C VAL A 137 -10.15 1.89 5.27
N LYS A 138 -10.60 2.44 6.40
CA LYS A 138 -9.82 3.38 7.22
C LYS A 138 -8.51 2.75 7.69
N ILE A 139 -8.54 1.52 8.20
CA ILE A 139 -7.36 0.75 8.61
C ILE A 139 -6.39 0.56 7.45
N PHE A 140 -6.89 0.14 6.28
CA PHE A 140 -6.04 -0.08 5.10
C PHE A 140 -5.37 1.21 4.61
N ARG A 141 -6.06 2.35 4.69
CA ARG A 141 -5.50 3.68 4.39
C ARG A 141 -4.48 4.13 5.43
N ALA A 142 -4.77 3.93 6.72
CA ALA A 142 -3.83 4.22 7.81
C ALA A 142 -2.53 3.41 7.63
N ALA A 143 -2.64 2.12 7.32
CA ALA A 143 -1.49 1.25 7.06
C ALA A 143 -0.67 1.69 5.85
N HIS A 144 -1.31 2.18 4.78
CA HIS A 144 -0.62 2.74 3.63
C HIS A 144 0.22 3.97 4.00
N LYS A 145 -0.34 4.90 4.77
CA LYS A 145 0.35 6.13 5.19
C LYS A 145 1.46 5.81 6.20
N TYR A 146 1.19 4.93 7.17
CA TYR A 146 2.18 4.55 8.17
C TYR A 146 3.38 3.81 7.57
N SER A 147 3.16 2.84 6.67
CA SER A 147 4.27 2.19 5.95
C SER A 147 5.10 3.17 5.12
N THR A 148 4.47 4.19 4.53
CA THR A 148 5.20 5.25 3.81
C THR A 148 6.04 6.12 4.76
N LEU A 149 5.53 6.42 5.97
CA LEU A 149 6.32 7.07 7.02
C LEU A 149 7.52 6.22 7.44
N ARG A 150 7.34 4.90 7.59
CA ARG A 150 8.44 3.98 7.92
C ARG A 150 9.54 3.99 6.85
N GLU A 151 9.19 3.95 5.57
CA GLU A 151 10.16 4.11 4.47
C GLU A 151 10.90 5.45 4.56
N LEU A 152 10.17 6.55 4.78
CA LEU A 152 10.77 7.88 4.95
C LEU A 152 11.77 7.89 6.12
N GLU A 153 11.43 7.27 7.25
CA GLU A 153 12.32 7.16 8.42
C GLU A 153 13.57 6.35 8.12
N MET A 154 13.49 5.30 7.29
CA MET A 154 14.65 4.50 6.88
C MET A 154 15.65 5.26 6.01
N ILE A 155 15.17 6.15 5.11
CA ILE A 155 16.04 6.96 4.24
C ILE A 155 16.44 8.30 4.84
N SER A 156 15.77 8.72 5.91
CA SER A 156 16.02 10.01 6.56
C SER A 156 17.49 10.23 6.96
N PRO A 157 18.25 9.23 7.44
CA PRO A 157 19.65 9.43 7.84
C PRO A 157 20.61 9.83 6.70
N VAL A 158 20.21 9.65 5.43
CA VAL A 158 21.07 9.89 4.25
C VAL A 158 20.55 11.01 3.34
N ASN A 159 19.56 11.80 3.78
CA ASN A 159 19.00 12.92 3.03
C ASN A 159 18.97 14.20 3.89
N GLU A 160 18.94 15.36 3.23
CA GLU A 160 18.89 16.67 3.89
C GLU A 160 17.52 16.91 4.54
N ILE A 161 17.51 17.51 5.74
CA ILE A 161 16.28 17.73 6.53
C ILE A 161 15.29 18.59 5.74
N GLU A 162 15.77 19.62 5.07
CA GLU A 162 14.98 20.58 4.27
C GLU A 162 14.20 19.89 3.15
N ARG A 163 14.78 18.84 2.55
CA ARG A 163 14.12 18.06 1.50
C ARG A 163 13.01 17.16 2.05
N LEU A 164 13.17 16.68 3.28
CA LEU A 164 12.23 15.75 3.91
C LEU A 164 11.13 16.45 4.71
N ASP A 165 11.34 17.70 5.13
CA ASP A 165 10.45 18.40 6.07
C ASP A 165 9.02 18.54 5.53
N SER A 166 8.87 18.95 4.27
CA SER A 166 7.55 19.06 3.63
C SER A 166 6.84 17.70 3.53
N ILE A 167 7.56 16.67 3.09
CA ILE A 167 7.04 15.29 2.96
C ILE A 167 6.62 14.75 4.33
N ARG A 168 7.45 14.97 5.35
CA ARG A 168 7.17 14.53 6.73
C ARG A 168 5.96 15.24 7.31
N LYS A 169 5.84 16.56 7.10
CA LYS A 169 4.68 17.35 7.52
C LYS A 169 3.39 16.84 6.87
N GLU A 170 3.41 16.60 5.56
CA GLU A 170 2.26 16.07 4.83
C GLU A 170 1.85 14.66 5.33
N LEU A 171 2.81 13.75 5.46
CA LEU A 171 2.55 12.40 5.97
C LEU A 171 1.99 12.40 7.39
N ASN A 172 2.54 13.25 8.27
CA ASN A 172 2.03 13.39 9.63
C ASN A 172 0.61 13.97 9.66
N ALA A 173 0.32 15.00 8.85
CA ALA A 173 -1.02 15.57 8.73
C ALA A 173 -2.03 14.54 8.21
N ASP A 174 -1.63 13.69 7.27
CA ASP A 174 -2.46 12.58 6.81
C ASP A 174 -2.69 11.51 7.88
N LEU A 175 -1.67 11.18 8.67
CA LEU A 175 -1.77 10.20 9.75
C LEU A 175 -2.66 10.66 10.90
N GLN A 176 -2.74 11.98 11.16
CA GLN A 176 -3.61 12.54 12.21
C GLN A 176 -5.07 12.09 12.07
N LYS A 177 -5.56 11.91 10.84
CA LYS A 177 -6.93 11.46 10.51
C LYS A 177 -7.26 10.04 11.01
N TYR A 178 -6.25 9.28 11.44
CA TYR A 178 -6.35 7.88 11.81
C TYR A 178 -5.91 7.60 13.27
N LEU A 179 -5.59 8.65 14.05
CA LEU A 179 -5.09 8.51 15.42
C LEU A 179 -6.12 7.96 16.42
N ASP A 180 -7.38 7.80 16.02
CA ASP A 180 -8.40 7.08 16.77
C ASP A 180 -8.20 5.56 16.73
N LEU A 181 -7.46 5.02 15.74
CA LEU A 181 -7.17 3.59 15.66
C LEU A 181 -6.14 3.20 16.73
N ARG A 182 -6.53 2.29 17.62
CA ARG A 182 -5.69 1.80 18.72
C ARG A 182 -4.40 1.19 18.21
N GLY A 183 -4.48 0.36 17.17
CA GLY A 183 -3.29 -0.27 16.60
C GLY A 183 -2.28 0.76 16.07
N LEU A 184 -2.77 1.85 15.46
CA LEU A 184 -1.91 2.92 14.95
C LEU A 184 -1.28 3.73 16.08
N GLN A 185 -2.04 4.05 17.14
CA GLN A 185 -1.50 4.73 18.32
C GLN A 185 -0.30 3.97 18.90
N LEU A 186 -0.43 2.65 19.04
CA LEU A 186 0.63 1.79 19.58
C LEU A 186 1.86 1.75 18.66
N LEU A 187 1.66 1.77 17.35
CA LEU A 187 2.74 1.82 16.36
C LEU A 187 3.49 3.16 16.41
N ILE A 188 2.78 4.29 16.46
CA ILE A 188 3.39 5.64 16.52
C ILE A 188 4.11 5.87 17.85
N THR A 189 3.54 5.40 18.96
CA THR A 189 4.16 5.50 20.30
C THR A 189 5.20 4.42 20.58
N LYS A 190 5.63 3.68 19.53
CA LYS A 190 6.70 2.68 19.55
C LYS A 190 6.54 1.59 20.62
N GLN A 191 5.31 1.13 20.82
CA GLN A 191 4.97 0.06 21.76
C GLN A 191 5.23 -1.33 21.15
N LYS A 192 4.85 -2.41 21.85
CA LYS A 192 5.05 -3.80 21.40
C LYS A 192 4.75 -4.10 19.91
N PRO A 193 3.67 -3.56 19.28
CA PRO A 193 3.43 -3.77 17.85
C PRO A 193 4.53 -3.20 16.94
N PHE A 194 5.13 -2.08 17.34
CA PHE A 194 6.25 -1.48 16.63
C PHE A 194 7.49 -2.38 16.72
N GLU A 195 7.79 -2.95 17.89
CA GLU A 195 8.89 -3.90 18.05
C GLU A 195 8.73 -5.12 17.14
N PHE A 196 7.49 -5.62 17.00
CA PHE A 196 7.17 -6.70 16.07
C PHE A 196 7.37 -6.25 14.62
N LEU A 197 6.89 -5.06 14.25
CA LEU A 197 7.09 -4.49 12.91
C LEU A 197 8.58 -4.36 12.57
N MET A 198 9.42 -3.89 13.50
CA MET A 198 10.87 -3.82 13.32
C MET A 198 11.50 -5.16 12.95
N ARG A 199 10.99 -6.28 13.50
CA ARG A 199 11.46 -7.63 13.12
C ARG A 199 11.03 -8.01 11.71
N ILE A 200 9.83 -7.60 11.29
CA ILE A 200 9.36 -7.81 9.91
C ILE A 200 10.17 -6.97 8.92
N GLU A 201 10.46 -5.71 9.25
CA GLU A 201 11.29 -4.81 8.44
C GLU A 201 12.69 -5.40 8.20
N GLN A 202 13.28 -6.07 9.20
CA GLN A 202 14.58 -6.75 9.06
C GLN A 202 14.57 -7.84 7.98
N LEU A 203 13.43 -8.48 7.70
CA LEU A 203 13.33 -9.54 6.69
C LEU A 203 13.59 -9.02 5.28
N ARG A 204 13.40 -7.73 5.01
CA ARG A 204 13.68 -7.09 3.72
C ARG A 204 15.16 -7.12 3.36
N PHE A 205 16.01 -7.03 4.38
CA PHE A 205 17.47 -7.04 4.23
C PHE A 205 18.06 -8.44 4.23
N GLN A 206 17.25 -9.48 4.49
CA GLN A 206 17.71 -10.85 4.47
C GLN A 206 17.86 -11.33 3.03
N THR A 207 19.09 -11.28 2.53
CA THR A 207 19.51 -12.07 1.37
C THR A 207 19.52 -13.55 1.78
N ARG A 208 18.39 -14.25 1.66
CA ARG A 208 18.33 -15.67 2.02
C ARG A 208 19.29 -16.51 1.18
N TRP A 209 19.86 -17.50 1.85
CA TRP A 209 20.83 -18.50 1.42
C TRP A 209 20.30 -19.53 0.40
N ASN A 210 19.28 -19.18 -0.41
CA ASN A 210 18.93 -20.02 -1.54
C ASN A 210 19.92 -19.74 -2.67
N GLN A 211 20.42 -20.79 -3.29
CA GLN A 211 21.43 -20.78 -4.36
C GLN A 211 20.97 -20.08 -5.66
N THR A 212 19.89 -19.31 -5.61
CA THR A 212 19.33 -18.58 -6.76
C THR A 212 19.24 -17.10 -6.39
N PRO A 213 19.92 -16.20 -7.13
CA PRO A 213 19.71 -14.77 -6.95
C PRO A 213 18.24 -14.43 -7.14
N ARG A 214 17.72 -13.45 -6.39
CA ARG A 214 16.39 -12.87 -6.63
C ARG A 214 16.40 -12.30 -8.05
N VAL A 215 15.60 -12.89 -8.95
CA VAL A 215 15.39 -12.44 -10.33
C VAL A 215 13.88 -12.22 -10.50
N PRO A 216 13.42 -11.04 -10.95
CA PRO A 216 14.22 -9.87 -11.31
C PRO A 216 14.84 -9.19 -10.09
N ARG A 217 15.99 -8.56 -10.31
CA ARG A 217 16.42 -7.39 -9.55
C ARG A 217 15.90 -6.19 -10.32
#